data_AF-A0A816A372-F1
#
_entry.id   AF-A0A816A372-F1
#
_cell.length_a   1.000
_cell.length_b   1.000
_cell.length_c   1.000
_cell.angle_alpha   90.00
_cell.angle_beta   90.00
_cell.angle_gamma   90.00
#
_symmetry.space_group_name_H-M   'P 1'
#
loop_
_entity.id
_entity.type
_entity.pdbx_description
1 polymer ?
#
loop_
_entity_poly.entity_id
_entity_poly.type
_entity_poly.pdbx_seq_one_letter_code
_entity_poly.pdbx_strand_id
1 'polypeptide(L)'
;MQTHIHHIRFSEVPYLECQPWIIILHQLNETGTVIHLPTADALTFLRPFNDIIDCQNHIKSNERSPFTLFGHEDNIRTWFFNNNIIPDNLEDIIVFGIDRNDLRSFKQWLRRHSRNIQTVLPTDQLERELIMFGMRHIENVLDDFQDPNTQNLLKQDLQRLQAALDDCFMRINQRLDNEIAMSVEAK
;
A
#
# COMPACT_ATOMS: atom_id res chain seq x y z
N MET A 1 1.26 14.77 -15.08
CA MET A 1 2.36 13.80 -15.30
C MET A 1 1.89 12.48 -14.73
N GLN A 2 2.02 11.35 -15.44
CA GLN A 2 1.65 10.06 -14.86
C GLN A 2 2.71 9.64 -13.84
N THR A 3 2.29 9.34 -12.63
CA THR A 3 3.13 8.90 -11.53
C THR A 3 2.90 7.41 -11.28
N HIS A 4 3.97 6.72 -10.90
CA HIS A 4 3.99 5.29 -10.66
C HIS A 4 4.52 5.03 -9.26
N ILE A 5 4.32 3.81 -8.77
CA ILE A 5 4.85 3.35 -7.49
C ILE A 5 6.36 3.57 -7.32
N HIS A 6 7.14 3.47 -8.40
CA HIS A 6 8.59 3.76 -8.42
C HIS A 6 8.93 5.23 -8.17
N HIS A 7 7.97 6.15 -8.33
CA HIS A 7 8.17 7.57 -8.07
C HIS A 7 7.94 7.96 -6.61
N ILE A 8 7.51 7.01 -5.75
CA ILE A 8 7.40 7.25 -4.31
C ILE A 8 8.80 7.48 -3.76
N ARG A 9 9.02 8.68 -3.21
CA ARG A 9 10.25 9.01 -2.49
C ARG A 9 10.00 8.81 -1.01
N PHE A 10 10.58 7.74 -0.48
CA PHE A 10 10.47 7.42 0.95
C PHE A 10 11.10 8.54 1.80
N SER A 11 10.40 8.97 2.83
CA SER A 11 10.87 10.00 3.75
C SER A 11 11.86 9.42 4.76
N GLU A 12 13.01 10.06 4.93
CA GLU A 12 14.00 9.71 5.96
C GLU A 12 13.70 10.35 7.33
N VAL A 13 12.57 11.07 7.46
CA VAL A 13 12.13 11.77 8.67
C VAL A 13 11.78 10.78 9.80
N PRO A 14 11.93 11.15 11.10
CA PRO A 14 11.74 10.31 12.31
C PRO A 14 10.44 9.52 12.50
N TYR A 15 9.48 9.54 11.56
CA TYR A 15 8.39 8.56 11.50
C TYR A 15 8.90 7.11 11.65
N LEU A 16 10.15 6.88 11.23
CA LEU A 16 10.87 5.60 11.25
C LEU A 16 11.15 5.05 12.65
N GLU A 17 11.18 5.90 13.69
CA GLU A 17 11.50 5.46 15.06
C GLU A 17 10.26 4.95 15.83
N CYS A 18 9.04 5.15 15.32
CA CYS A 18 7.80 4.98 16.09
C CYS A 18 6.82 3.86 15.67
N GLN A 19 7.24 2.82 14.92
CA GLN A 19 6.42 1.66 14.49
C GLN A 19 5.27 1.98 13.49
N PRO A 20 4.62 0.97 12.86
CA PRO A 20 5.12 -0.07 11.98
C PRO A 20 5.46 0.47 10.59
N TRP A 21 6.46 -0.14 9.94
CA TRP A 21 6.89 0.24 8.60
C TRP A 21 5.91 -0.31 7.55
N ILE A 22 5.49 0.55 6.63
CA ILE A 22 4.63 0.13 5.53
C ILE A 22 5.50 -0.15 4.32
N ILE A 23 5.57 -1.42 3.97
CA ILE A 23 6.30 -1.90 2.81
C ILE A 23 5.32 -2.18 1.69
N ILE A 24 5.65 -1.74 0.48
CA ILE A 24 4.92 -2.16 -0.71
C ILE A 24 5.80 -3.00 -1.63
N LEU A 25 5.49 -4.30 -1.73
CA LEU A 25 6.18 -5.27 -2.56
C LEU A 25 5.38 -5.52 -3.83
N HIS A 26 5.83 -4.95 -4.94
CA HIS A 26 4.93 -4.72 -6.06
C HIS A 26 5.41 -5.25 -7.42
N GLN A 27 6.62 -5.80 -7.50
CA GLN A 27 7.17 -6.32 -8.75
C GLN A 27 8.09 -7.53 -8.47
N LEU A 28 8.09 -8.50 -9.38
CA LEU A 28 8.93 -9.70 -9.33
C LEU A 28 9.96 -9.72 -10.47
N ASN A 29 9.66 -9.09 -11.62
CA ASN A 29 10.45 -9.14 -12.86
C ASN A 29 10.48 -7.77 -13.55
N GLU A 30 11.50 -7.48 -14.39
CA GLU A 30 11.67 -6.21 -15.14
C GLU A 30 10.48 -5.82 -16.06
N THR A 31 9.60 -6.77 -16.41
CA THR A 31 8.40 -6.58 -17.25
C THR A 31 7.09 -6.53 -16.47
N GLY A 32 7.14 -6.39 -15.14
CA GLY A 32 5.97 -6.43 -14.28
C GLY A 32 4.93 -5.33 -14.54
N THR A 33 3.73 -5.53 -14.01
CA THR A 33 2.61 -4.58 -14.11
C THR A 33 3.01 -3.20 -13.58
N VAL A 34 2.92 -2.19 -14.43
CA VAL A 34 3.13 -0.79 -14.04
C VAL A 34 1.94 -0.35 -13.18
N ILE A 35 2.19 -0.12 -11.89
CA ILE A 35 1.17 0.37 -10.96
C ILE A 35 1.17 1.89 -11.01
N HIS A 36 0.07 2.43 -11.53
CA HIS A 36 -0.18 3.87 -11.58
C HIS A 36 -0.71 4.34 -10.23
N LEU A 37 -0.04 5.33 -9.64
CA LEU A 37 -0.42 6.00 -8.41
C LEU A 37 -0.34 7.51 -8.65
N PRO A 38 -1.38 8.14 -9.21
CA PRO A 38 -1.46 9.59 -9.42
C PRO A 38 -0.91 10.44 -8.28
N THR A 39 -1.15 10.05 -7.03
CA THR A 39 -0.72 10.78 -5.83
C THR A 39 0.49 10.14 -5.13
N ALA A 40 1.41 9.52 -5.88
CA ALA A 40 2.61 8.87 -5.34
C ALA A 40 3.49 9.80 -4.49
N ASP A 41 3.47 11.10 -4.77
CA ASP A 41 4.19 12.15 -4.04
C ASP A 41 3.65 12.37 -2.62
N ALA A 42 2.38 12.05 -2.34
CA ALA A 42 1.81 12.08 -1.00
C ALA A 42 2.16 10.82 -0.17
N LEU A 43 2.62 9.75 -0.83
CA LEU A 43 2.81 8.42 -0.21
C LEU A 43 4.23 8.21 0.34
N THR A 44 4.90 9.26 0.81
CA THR A 44 6.31 9.24 1.24
C THR A 44 6.57 8.37 2.48
N PHE A 45 5.53 7.96 3.19
CA PHE A 45 5.58 7.01 4.32
C PHE A 45 5.70 5.54 3.87
N LEU A 46 5.53 5.25 2.57
CA LEU A 46 5.65 3.92 2.01
C LEU A 46 7.06 3.66 1.52
N ARG A 47 7.61 2.49 1.88
CA ARG A 47 8.87 2.02 1.30
C ARG A 47 8.59 1.03 0.16
N PRO A 48 8.83 1.40 -1.11
CA PRO A 48 8.63 0.48 -2.23
C PRO A 48 9.77 -0.53 -2.36
N PHE A 49 9.41 -1.77 -2.68
CA PHE A 49 10.32 -2.84 -3.06
C PHE A 49 9.83 -3.48 -4.36
N ASN A 50 10.77 -3.68 -5.28
CA ASN A 50 10.59 -4.33 -6.56
C ASN A 50 11.28 -5.69 -6.65
N ASP A 51 11.83 -6.16 -5.54
CA ASP A 51 12.47 -7.47 -5.39
C ASP A 51 12.04 -8.11 -4.07
N ILE A 52 11.64 -9.40 -4.13
CA ILE A 52 11.17 -10.13 -2.97
C ILE A 52 12.29 -10.38 -1.96
N ILE A 53 13.50 -10.68 -2.44
CA ILE A 53 14.64 -11.02 -1.59
C ILE A 53 15.07 -9.80 -0.79
N ASP A 54 15.14 -8.63 -1.42
CA ASP A 54 15.45 -7.36 -0.76
C ASP A 54 14.39 -6.97 0.26
N CYS A 55 13.10 -7.15 -0.07
CA CYS A 55 12.00 -6.94 0.86
C CYS A 55 12.12 -7.88 2.08
N GLN A 56 12.38 -9.17 1.84
CA GLN A 56 12.55 -10.17 2.90
C GLN A 56 13.75 -9.87 3.78
N ASN A 57 14.88 -9.54 3.17
CA ASN A 57 16.10 -9.18 3.89
C ASN A 57 15.88 -7.93 4.73
N HIS A 58 15.15 -6.94 4.21
CA HIS A 58 14.82 -5.74 4.98
C HIS A 58 13.97 -6.05 6.21
N ILE A 59 12.89 -6.82 6.06
CA ILE A 59 12.03 -7.23 7.18
C ILE A 59 12.81 -8.04 8.23
N LYS A 60 13.60 -9.02 7.77
CA LYS A 60 14.45 -9.85 8.64
C LYS A 60 15.55 -9.06 9.35
N SER A 61 16.13 -8.05 8.71
CA SER A 61 17.17 -7.23 9.35
C SER A 61 16.61 -6.28 10.42
N ASN A 62 15.28 -6.14 10.49
CA ASN A 62 14.57 -5.22 11.37
C ASN A 62 13.55 -5.97 12.26
N GLU A 63 13.96 -7.11 12.86
CA GLU A 63 13.07 -8.01 13.62
C GLU A 63 12.30 -7.33 14.77
N ARG A 64 12.82 -6.22 15.29
CA ARG A 64 12.20 -5.46 16.39
C ARG A 64 11.12 -4.50 15.94
N SER A 65 11.03 -4.22 14.65
CA SER A 65 10.08 -3.27 14.09
C SER A 65 8.91 -4.05 13.49
N PRO A 66 7.66 -3.74 13.88
CA PRO A 66 6.50 -4.30 13.20
C PRO A 66 6.37 -3.72 11.79
N PHE A 67 5.79 -4.49 10.88
CA PHE A 67 5.62 -4.16 9.48
C PHE A 67 4.19 -4.47 9.03
N THR A 68 3.65 -3.60 8.18
CA THR A 68 2.51 -3.94 7.33
C THR A 68 2.99 -4.08 5.89
N LEU A 69 2.69 -5.22 5.26
CA LEU A 69 3.10 -5.51 3.89
C LEU A 69 1.93 -5.38 2.93
N PHE A 70 2.01 -4.44 1.99
CA PHE A 70 1.17 -4.41 0.79
C PHE A 70 1.87 -5.21 -0.31
N GLY A 71 1.39 -6.41 -0.62
CA GLY A 71 2.01 -7.29 -1.61
C GLY A 71 1.13 -7.51 -2.83
N HIS A 72 1.71 -7.41 -4.03
CA HIS A 72 1.04 -7.89 -5.25
C HIS A 72 0.83 -9.41 -5.15
N GLU A 73 -0.28 -9.93 -5.68
CA GLU A 73 -0.66 -11.33 -5.48
C GLU A 73 0.41 -12.33 -5.95
N ASP A 74 1.07 -12.06 -7.08
CA ASP A 74 2.15 -12.90 -7.59
C ASP A 74 3.34 -12.95 -6.63
N ASN A 75 3.65 -11.83 -5.99
CA ASN A 75 4.74 -11.74 -5.01
C ASN A 75 4.39 -12.54 -3.76
N ILE A 76 3.16 -12.40 -3.27
CA ILE A 76 2.67 -13.11 -2.09
C ILE A 76 2.59 -14.62 -2.37
N ARG A 77 2.07 -15.02 -3.54
CA ARG A 77 2.09 -16.43 -3.97
C ARG A 77 3.50 -16.99 -3.98
N THR A 78 4.44 -16.28 -4.62
CA THR A 78 5.84 -16.71 -4.70
C THR A 78 6.48 -16.83 -3.32
N TRP A 79 6.19 -15.88 -2.42
CA TRP A 79 6.65 -15.94 -1.03
C TRP A 79 6.22 -17.24 -0.36
N PHE A 80 4.95 -17.60 -0.47
CA PHE A 80 4.41 -18.83 0.12
C PHE A 80 4.88 -20.11 -0.58
N PHE A 81 4.97 -20.12 -1.91
CA PHE A 81 5.44 -21.29 -2.67
C PHE A 81 6.89 -21.65 -2.35
N ASN A 82 7.71 -20.67 -2.02
CA ASN A 82 9.09 -20.88 -1.59
C ASN A 82 9.21 -21.40 -0.15
N ASN A 83 8.10 -21.82 0.49
CA ASN A 83 8.02 -22.28 1.88
C ASN A 83 8.63 -21.29 2.89
N ASN A 84 8.63 -20.00 2.57
CA ASN A 84 9.12 -19.00 3.49
C ASN A 84 8.13 -18.84 4.64
N ILE A 85 8.61 -19.07 5.85
CA ILE A 85 7.89 -18.71 7.07
C ILE A 85 7.65 -17.20 7.03
N ILE A 86 6.42 -16.78 7.31
CA ILE A 86 6.08 -15.38 7.47
C ILE A 86 6.83 -14.88 8.71
N PRO A 87 7.69 -13.86 8.62
CA PRO A 87 8.32 -13.27 9.79
C PRO A 87 7.28 -12.80 10.81
N ASP A 88 7.55 -13.02 12.10
CA ASP A 88 6.61 -12.65 13.18
C ASP A 88 6.38 -11.14 13.28
N ASN A 89 7.32 -10.34 12.75
CA ASN A 89 7.22 -8.89 12.69
C ASN A 89 6.38 -8.38 11.49
N LEU A 90 5.81 -9.26 10.66
CA LEU A 90 4.73 -8.91 9.73
C LEU A 90 3.37 -9.03 10.43
N GLU A 91 2.87 -7.92 10.97
CA GLU A 91 1.61 -7.90 11.72
C GLU A 91 0.39 -8.03 10.82
N ASP A 92 0.43 -7.35 9.66
CA ASP A 92 -0.62 -7.42 8.65
C ASP A 92 -0.02 -7.54 7.25
N ILE A 93 -0.70 -8.30 6.41
CA ILE A 93 -0.36 -8.50 5.01
C ILE A 93 -1.62 -8.24 4.19
N ILE A 94 -1.55 -7.21 3.37
CA ILE A 94 -2.61 -6.75 2.50
C ILE A 94 -2.25 -7.13 1.07
N VAL A 95 -3.06 -7.98 0.45
CA VAL A 95 -2.76 -8.48 -0.90
C VAL A 95 -3.54 -7.71 -1.95
N PHE A 96 -2.87 -7.21 -2.98
CA PHE A 96 -3.48 -6.51 -4.11
C PHE A 96 -3.17 -7.18 -5.45
N GLY A 97 -3.79 -6.72 -6.54
CA GLY A 97 -3.53 -7.28 -7.88
C GLY A 97 -4.59 -8.27 -8.38
N ILE A 98 -5.63 -8.53 -7.58
CA ILE A 98 -6.52 -9.67 -7.82
C ILE A 98 -7.71 -9.26 -8.66
N ASP A 99 -8.00 -10.04 -9.70
CA ASP A 99 -9.26 -9.91 -10.42
C ASP A 99 -10.44 -10.11 -9.47
N ARG A 100 -11.46 -9.26 -9.61
CA ARG A 100 -12.71 -9.35 -8.84
C ARG A 100 -13.35 -10.74 -8.96
N ASN A 101 -13.21 -11.39 -10.11
CA ASN A 101 -13.73 -12.74 -10.35
C ASN A 101 -12.99 -13.82 -9.56
N ASP A 102 -11.69 -13.61 -9.28
CA ASP A 102 -10.83 -14.57 -8.60
C ASP A 102 -10.70 -14.30 -7.09
N LEU A 103 -11.20 -13.17 -6.62
CA LEU A 103 -11.10 -12.71 -5.22
C LEU A 103 -11.55 -13.78 -4.20
N ARG A 104 -12.63 -14.49 -4.48
CA ARG A 104 -13.17 -15.52 -3.58
C ARG A 104 -12.23 -16.72 -3.46
N SER A 105 -11.78 -17.23 -4.59
CA SER A 105 -10.87 -18.38 -4.68
C SER A 105 -9.53 -18.04 -4.02
N PHE A 106 -9.02 -16.84 -4.27
CA PHE A 106 -7.77 -16.38 -3.66
C PHE A 106 -7.88 -16.20 -2.14
N LYS A 107 -8.95 -15.57 -1.64
CA LYS A 107 -9.21 -15.48 -0.19
C LYS A 107 -9.26 -16.86 0.48
N GLN A 108 -9.81 -17.87 -0.20
CA GLN A 108 -9.84 -19.23 0.32
C GLN A 108 -8.44 -19.87 0.34
N TRP A 109 -7.64 -19.66 -0.70
CA TRP A 109 -6.25 -20.11 -0.75
C TRP A 109 -5.43 -19.47 0.38
N LEU A 110 -5.52 -18.16 0.57
CA LEU A 110 -4.80 -17.41 1.61
C LEU A 110 -5.07 -17.90 3.03
N ARG A 111 -6.34 -18.14 3.38
CA ARG A 111 -6.74 -18.61 4.72
C ARG A 111 -6.08 -19.94 5.13
N ARG A 112 -5.61 -20.73 4.16
CA ARG A 112 -4.87 -21.97 4.40
C ARG A 112 -3.39 -21.75 4.67
N HIS A 113 -2.83 -20.62 4.24
CA HIS A 113 -1.39 -20.33 4.28
C HIS A 113 -1.01 -19.28 5.33
N SER A 114 -1.92 -18.41 5.74
CA SER A 114 -1.64 -17.38 6.74
C SER A 114 -2.87 -16.93 7.52
N ARG A 115 -2.68 -16.63 8.81
CA ARG A 115 -3.66 -15.93 9.65
C ARG A 115 -3.46 -14.41 9.65
N ASN A 116 -2.28 -13.94 9.26
CA ASN A 116 -1.88 -12.53 9.26
C ASN A 116 -2.39 -11.78 8.02
N ILE A 117 -3.01 -12.48 7.06
CA ILE A 117 -3.56 -11.87 5.85
C ILE A 117 -5.03 -11.54 6.09
N GLN A 118 -5.32 -10.27 6.39
CA GLN A 118 -6.67 -9.82 6.72
C GLN A 118 -7.41 -9.24 5.53
N THR A 119 -6.68 -8.63 4.58
CA THR A 119 -7.28 -7.82 3.52
C THR A 119 -6.77 -8.23 2.15
N VAL A 120 -7.71 -8.32 1.20
CA VAL A 120 -7.44 -8.57 -0.21
C VAL A 120 -8.21 -7.56 -1.02
N LEU A 121 -7.50 -6.80 -1.85
CA LEU A 121 -8.03 -5.65 -2.57
C LEU A 121 -7.77 -5.73 -4.09
N PRO A 122 -8.74 -5.35 -4.92
CA PRO A 122 -8.50 -5.09 -6.34
C PRO A 122 -7.51 -3.95 -6.57
N THR A 123 -6.75 -3.98 -7.67
CA THR A 123 -5.72 -2.96 -7.99
C THR A 123 -6.27 -1.53 -8.05
N ASP A 124 -7.50 -1.36 -8.54
CA ASP A 124 -8.16 -0.05 -8.64
C ASP A 124 -8.51 0.57 -7.28
N GLN A 125 -8.39 -0.19 -6.19
CA GLN A 125 -8.58 0.30 -4.82
C GLN A 125 -7.25 0.62 -4.12
N LEU A 126 -6.12 0.20 -4.67
CA LEU A 126 -4.82 0.25 -4.00
C LEU A 126 -4.46 1.67 -3.53
N GLU A 127 -4.54 2.67 -4.41
CA GLU A 127 -4.17 4.05 -4.07
C GLU A 127 -4.98 4.58 -2.88
N ARG A 128 -6.30 4.39 -2.91
CA ARG A 128 -7.19 4.81 -1.82
C ARG A 128 -6.86 4.11 -0.51
N GLU A 129 -6.65 2.79 -0.54
CA GLU A 129 -6.32 2.04 0.67
C GLU A 129 -4.96 2.45 1.25
N LEU A 130 -3.96 2.73 0.39
CA LEU A 130 -2.66 3.25 0.83
C LEU A 130 -2.79 4.62 1.52
N ILE A 131 -3.57 5.54 0.94
CA ILE A 131 -3.81 6.87 1.53
C ILE A 131 -4.52 6.73 2.88
N MET A 132 -5.62 5.98 2.95
CA MET A 132 -6.37 5.77 4.20
C MET A 132 -5.52 5.06 5.27
N PHE A 133 -4.63 4.16 4.86
CA PHE A 133 -3.69 3.53 5.78
C PHE A 133 -2.67 4.55 6.32
N GLY A 134 -2.08 5.35 5.45
CA GLY A 134 -1.15 6.42 5.84
C GLY A 134 -1.77 7.43 6.80
N MET A 135 -3.02 7.84 6.55
CA MET A 135 -3.74 8.74 7.44
C MET A 135 -3.92 8.14 8.84
N ARG A 136 -4.44 6.91 8.93
CA ARG A 136 -4.61 6.21 10.21
C ARG A 136 -3.28 6.04 10.95
N HIS A 137 -2.22 5.73 10.21
CA HIS A 137 -0.89 5.60 10.78
C HIS A 137 -0.39 6.92 11.38
N ILE A 138 -0.48 8.02 10.62
CA ILE A 138 -0.09 9.36 11.09
C ILE A 138 -0.92 9.78 12.30
N GLU A 139 -2.24 9.56 12.27
CA GLU A 139 -3.13 9.86 13.40
C GLU A 139 -2.75 9.09 14.66
N ASN A 140 -2.44 7.80 14.54
CA ASN A 140 -2.04 6.97 15.68
C ASN A 140 -0.73 7.45 16.33
N VAL A 141 0.26 7.85 15.53
CA VAL A 141 1.56 8.28 16.06
C VAL A 141 1.58 9.75 16.47
N LEU A 142 0.63 10.58 16.01
CA LEU A 142 0.58 12.00 16.31
C LEU A 142 0.53 12.28 17.82
N ASP A 143 -0.16 11.42 18.56
CA ASP A 143 -0.31 11.52 20.02
C ASP A 143 0.96 11.11 20.79
N ASP A 144 1.85 10.34 20.16
CA ASP A 144 3.08 9.82 20.80
C ASP A 144 4.25 10.82 20.78
N PHE A 145 4.22 11.82 19.89
CA PHE A 145 5.29 12.81 19.77
C PHE A 145 5.02 14.07 20.58
N GLN A 146 5.97 14.50 21.41
CA GLN A 146 5.90 15.79 22.11
C GLN A 146 6.66 16.92 21.41
N ASP A 147 7.51 16.62 20.42
CA ASP A 147 8.28 17.62 19.69
C ASP A 147 7.38 18.43 18.71
N PRO A 148 7.28 19.75 18.87
CA PRO A 148 6.40 20.57 18.04
C PRO A 148 6.76 20.56 16.54
N ASN A 149 8.04 20.38 16.19
CA ASN A 149 8.45 20.37 14.78
C ASN A 149 7.97 19.08 14.10
N THR A 150 8.19 17.94 14.74
CA THR A 150 7.69 16.63 14.28
C THR A 150 6.17 16.61 14.19
N GLN A 151 5.46 17.14 15.20
CA GLN A 151 4.00 17.26 15.13
C GLN A 151 3.52 18.13 13.96
N ASN A 152 4.21 19.24 13.66
CA ASN A 152 3.86 20.09 12.53
C ASN A 152 4.09 19.39 11.19
N LEU A 153 5.16 18.61 11.07
CA LEU A 153 5.42 17.78 9.88
C LEU A 153 4.32 16.72 9.69
N LEU A 154 3.97 15.97 10.75
CA LEU A 154 2.88 14.99 10.72
C LEU A 154 1.55 15.61 10.28
N LYS A 155 1.21 16.80 10.80
CA LYS A 155 -0.01 17.51 10.43
C LYS A 155 -0.01 17.94 8.96
N GLN A 156 1.14 18.37 8.43
CA GLN A 156 1.26 18.72 7.01
C GLN A 156 1.10 17.48 6.12
N ASP A 157 1.69 16.35 6.51
CA ASP A 157 1.56 15.10 5.75
C ASP A 157 0.12 14.56 5.82
N LEU A 158 -0.56 14.68 6.96
CA LEU A 158 -1.99 14.36 7.06
C LEU A 158 -2.84 15.22 6.11
N GLN A 159 -2.57 16.53 6.03
CA GLN A 159 -3.26 17.43 5.10
C GLN A 159 -2.99 17.07 3.64
N ARG A 160 -1.75 16.67 3.29
CA ARG A 160 -1.41 16.19 1.94
C ARG A 160 -2.19 14.92 1.60
N LEU A 161 -2.31 13.99 2.55
CA LEU A 161 -3.06 12.75 2.35
C LEU A 161 -4.56 12.99 2.22
N GLN A 162 -5.12 13.92 2.99
CA GLN A 162 -6.52 14.33 2.85
C GLN A 162 -6.78 14.92 1.46
N ALA A 163 -5.92 15.83 0.98
CA ALA A 163 -6.03 16.37 -0.36
C ALA A 163 -5.90 15.29 -1.46
N ALA A 164 -4.99 14.33 -1.29
CA ALA A 164 -4.84 13.19 -2.19
C ALA A 164 -6.08 12.27 -2.21
N LEU A 165 -6.73 12.10 -1.05
CA LEU A 165 -7.96 11.33 -0.94
C LEU A 165 -9.14 12.03 -1.63
N ASP A 166 -9.28 13.35 -1.46
CA ASP A 166 -10.29 14.15 -2.16
C ASP A 166 -10.11 14.05 -3.68
N ASP A 167 -8.86 14.14 -4.15
CA ASP A 167 -8.53 13.97 -5.57
C ASP A 167 -8.85 12.56 -6.09
N CYS A 168 -8.64 11.51 -5.28
CA CYS A 168 -9.12 10.15 -5.60
C CYS A 168 -10.63 10.10 -5.81
N PHE A 169 -11.40 10.70 -4.90
CA PHE A 169 -12.87 10.73 -5.02
C PHE A 169 -13.33 11.52 -6.26
N MET A 170 -12.70 12.66 -6.54
CA MET A 170 -12.99 13.45 -7.74
C MET A 170 -12.73 12.66 -9.02
N ARG A 171 -11.63 11.90 -9.12
CA ARG A 171 -11.34 11.01 -10.26
C ARG A 171 -12.37 9.90 -10.42
N ILE A 172 -12.81 9.28 -9.32
CA ILE A 172 -13.84 8.23 -9.34
C ILE A 172 -15.16 8.80 -9.88
N ASN A 173 -15.56 9.98 -9.41
CA ASN A 173 -16.79 10.64 -9.87
C ASN A 173 -16.74 10.99 -11.36
N GLN A 174 -15.64 11.59 -11.83
CA GLN A 174 -15.45 11.91 -13.26
C GLN A 174 -15.52 10.66 -14.14
N ARG A 175 -14.96 9.54 -13.68
CA ARG A 175 -15.02 8.27 -14.43
C ARG A 175 -16.45 7.76 -14.53
N LEU A 176 -17.21 7.80 -13.43
CA LEU A 176 -18.61 7.38 -13.41
C LEU A 176 -19.47 8.25 -14.34
N ASP A 177 -19.27 9.57 -14.31
CA ASP A 177 -19.99 10.51 -15.18
C ASP A 177 -19.72 10.22 -16.67
N ASN A 178 -18.46 9.92 -17.03
CA ASN A 178 -18.08 9.55 -18.38
C ASN A 178 -18.67 8.19 -18.82
N GLU A 179 -18.67 7.19 -17.93
CA GLU A 179 -19.28 5.87 -18.20
C GLU A 179 -20.79 5.98 -18.43
N ILE A 180 -21.47 6.86 -17.68
CA ILE A 180 -22.89 7.16 -17.87
C ILE A 180 -23.12 7.87 -19.22
N ALA A 181 -22.33 8.91 -19.54
CA ALA A 181 -22.46 9.65 -20.79
C ALA A 181 -22.30 8.75 -22.02
N MET A 182 -21.28 7.90 -22.06
CA MET A 182 -21.06 6.94 -23.15
C MET A 182 -22.19 5.90 -23.25
N SER A 183 -22.79 5.50 -22.12
CA SER A 183 -23.91 4.54 -22.11
C SER A 183 -25.22 5.16 -22.62
N VAL A 184 -25.36 6.49 -22.58
CA VAL A 184 -26.49 7.23 -23.13
C VAL A 184 -26.31 7.47 -24.63
N GLU A 185 -25.09 7.73 -25.10
CA GLU A 185 -24.79 7.93 -26.53
C GLU A 185 -24.79 6.64 -27.36
N ALA A 186 -24.61 5.49 -26.72
CA ALA A 186 -24.65 4.17 -27.37
C ALA A 186 -26.09 3.60 -27.55
N LYS A 187 -27.13 4.35 -27.17
CA LYS A 187 -28.56 3.99 -27.32
C LYS A 187 -29.25 4.86 -28.35
#